data_AF-A0A9P6A4X2-F1
#
_entry.id   AF-A0A9P6A4X2-F1
#
_cell.length_a   1.000
_cell.length_b   1.000
_cell.length_c   1.000
_cell.angle_alpha   90.00
_cell.angle_beta   90.00
_cell.angle_gamma   90.00
#
_symmetry.space_group_name_H-M   'P 1'
#
loop_
_entity.id
_entity.type
_entity.pdbx_description
1 polymer ?
#
loop_
_entity_poly.entity_id
_entity_poly.type
_entity_poly.pdbx_seq_one_letter_code
_entity_poly.pdbx_strand_id
1 'polypeptide(L)'
;MPWNLLPFSLALCTAFPWFELDKDGGMSEEMGGSTDDTGWSTVNILMNNTWGRVMKQGRDILVKKGYNVVDAMARQHMTNNITEATSKDIGNIVDEMRHLDAAEAVKVAKNEIRSTPDTLTAQSYADTARRAATPIKAVTIIIQKVEGINLKDYNLTKLNERELTEKANLALDGIQLIEECSNSLKFMGAQKMKGEDILLILNSAEARRWLSQEDVMKGFLAGFNGTSKMRTSMLIMVAKYILINFNLNKKGSLLRIEQEGGLDKGSIWSVDWIRPPECWSPLQQYAHMKLRFKDKSQADKAI
;
A
#
# COMPACT_ATOMS: atom_id res chain seq x y z
N MET A 1 -7.98 -14.54 -16.97
CA MET A 1 -8.77 -15.77 -16.79
C MET A 1 -7.83 -16.84 -16.23
N PRO A 2 -7.98 -17.28 -14.97
CA PRO A 2 -7.14 -18.36 -14.44
C PRO A 2 -7.72 -19.71 -14.87
N TRP A 3 -6.85 -20.61 -15.33
CA TRP A 3 -7.19 -21.99 -15.68
C TRP A 3 -7.08 -22.85 -14.42
N ASN A 4 -8.20 -23.47 -14.02
CA ASN A 4 -8.25 -24.47 -12.95
C ASN A 4 -7.70 -25.81 -13.48
N LEU A 5 -6.56 -26.25 -12.92
CA LEU A 5 -6.04 -27.61 -13.09
C LEU A 5 -6.77 -28.58 -12.13
N LEU A 6 -8.03 -28.87 -12.42
CA LEU A 6 -8.82 -29.88 -11.68
C LEU A 6 -9.73 -30.70 -12.62
N PRO A 7 -9.17 -31.50 -13.57
CA PRO A 7 -9.91 -32.71 -13.91
C PRO A 7 -9.04 -33.96 -14.14
N PHE A 8 -7.79 -34.01 -13.65
CA PHE A 8 -6.97 -35.21 -13.84
C PHE A 8 -7.16 -36.30 -12.79
N SER A 9 -7.58 -35.99 -11.55
CA SER A 9 -7.76 -37.05 -10.52
C SER A 9 -9.08 -37.83 -10.65
N LEU A 10 -10.14 -37.19 -11.16
CA LEU A 10 -11.47 -37.83 -11.24
C LEU A 10 -11.59 -38.88 -12.35
N ALA A 11 -10.76 -38.84 -13.39
CA ALA A 11 -10.83 -39.79 -14.51
C ALA A 11 -10.21 -41.16 -14.18
N LEU A 12 -9.35 -41.25 -13.16
CA LEU A 12 -8.71 -42.51 -12.75
C LEU A 12 -9.60 -43.35 -11.82
N CYS A 13 -10.43 -42.71 -10.98
CA CYS A 13 -11.28 -43.42 -10.03
C CYS A 13 -12.45 -44.21 -10.68
N THR A 14 -12.89 -43.85 -11.89
CA THR A 14 -13.99 -44.58 -12.55
C THR A 14 -13.55 -45.85 -13.28
N ALA A 15 -12.24 -46.07 -13.47
CA ALA A 15 -11.72 -47.21 -14.23
C ALA A 15 -11.26 -48.38 -13.34
N PHE A 16 -10.99 -48.15 -12.05
CA PHE A 16 -10.46 -49.17 -11.13
C PHE A 16 -11.12 -49.04 -9.74
N PRO A 17 -12.17 -49.82 -9.43
CA PRO A 17 -12.97 -49.65 -8.19
C PRO A 17 -12.26 -50.05 -6.89
N TRP A 18 -11.00 -50.51 -6.95
CA TRP A 18 -10.28 -51.11 -5.81
C TRP A 18 -9.20 -50.19 -5.21
N PHE A 19 -9.06 -48.96 -5.71
CA PHE A 19 -8.07 -48.01 -5.22
C PHE A 19 -8.74 -46.97 -4.32
N GLU A 20 -8.74 -47.22 -3.02
CA GLU A 20 -9.16 -46.23 -2.02
C GLU A 20 -7.91 -45.50 -1.51
N LEU A 21 -7.86 -44.18 -1.72
CA LEU A 21 -6.78 -43.31 -1.28
C LEU A 21 -7.00 -42.97 0.19
N ASP A 22 -6.13 -43.46 1.07
CA ASP A 22 -6.17 -43.08 2.48
C ASP A 22 -5.77 -41.60 2.65
N LYS A 23 -6.39 -40.93 3.63
CA LYS A 23 -6.34 -39.46 3.80
C LYS A 23 -4.95 -38.88 4.02
N ASP A 24 -3.97 -39.72 4.33
CA ASP A 24 -2.59 -39.30 4.66
C ASP A 24 -1.58 -39.60 3.54
N GLY A 25 -2.03 -40.05 2.35
CA GLY A 25 -1.16 -40.21 1.18
C GLY A 25 -0.12 -41.33 1.28
N GLY A 26 -0.28 -42.27 2.20
CA GLY A 26 0.53 -43.49 2.30
C GLY A 26 -0.10 -44.65 1.55
N MET A 27 0.65 -45.29 0.65
CA MET A 27 0.26 -46.57 0.04
C MET A 27 0.65 -47.71 1.00
N SER A 28 -0.34 -48.39 1.58
CA SER A 28 -0.12 -49.68 2.24
C SER A 28 -0.73 -50.80 1.38
N GLU A 29 0.13 -51.74 1.00
CA GLU A 29 -0.20 -52.90 0.18
C GLU A 29 -0.47 -54.09 1.11
N GLU A 30 -1.74 -54.40 1.36
CA GLU A 30 -2.15 -55.71 1.84
C GLU A 30 -2.80 -56.47 0.68
N MET A 31 -2.11 -57.48 0.15
CA MET A 31 -2.74 -58.48 -0.72
C MET A 31 -2.33 -59.89 -0.32
N GLY A 32 -3.32 -60.62 0.20
CA GLY A 32 -3.31 -62.07 0.25
C GLY A 32 -3.71 -62.66 -1.11
N GLY A 33 -2.82 -63.50 -1.64
CA GLY A 33 -3.05 -64.69 -2.46
C GLY A 33 -4.10 -64.68 -3.58
N SER A 34 -3.65 -64.68 -4.83
CA SER A 34 -3.94 -65.71 -5.84
C SER A 34 -3.26 -65.32 -7.17
N THR A 35 -2.26 -66.09 -7.58
CA THR A 35 -1.46 -65.85 -8.80
C THR A 35 -2.06 -66.56 -10.01
N ASP A 36 -2.84 -65.82 -10.80
CA ASP A 36 -3.13 -66.19 -12.20
C ASP A 36 -2.39 -65.19 -13.12
N ASP A 37 -1.27 -65.65 -13.68
CA ASP A 37 -0.20 -64.83 -14.28
C ASP A 37 -0.49 -64.33 -15.72
N THR A 38 -1.70 -64.52 -16.24
CA THR A 38 -2.06 -64.16 -17.62
C THR A 38 -2.67 -62.76 -17.76
N GLY A 39 -3.16 -62.16 -16.68
CA GLY A 39 -3.78 -60.82 -16.70
C GLY A 39 -2.78 -59.66 -16.81
N TRP A 40 -1.63 -59.77 -16.15
CA TRP A 40 -0.66 -58.68 -16.04
C TRP A 40 0.05 -58.36 -17.37
N SER A 41 0.29 -59.37 -18.22
CA SER A 41 0.93 -59.15 -19.53
C SER A 41 0.08 -58.27 -20.46
N THR A 42 -1.24 -58.41 -20.42
CA THR A 42 -2.16 -57.66 -21.28
C THR A 42 -2.30 -56.20 -20.83
N VAL A 43 -2.33 -55.95 -19.51
CA VAL A 43 -2.36 -54.60 -18.94
C VAL A 43 -1.06 -53.86 -19.23
N ASN A 44 0.09 -54.54 -19.16
CA ASN A 44 1.39 -53.92 -19.42
C ASN A 44 1.56 -53.54 -20.91
N ILE A 45 1.04 -54.36 -21.82
CA ILE A 45 1.03 -54.04 -23.26
C ILE A 45 0.08 -52.87 -23.57
N LEU A 46 -1.07 -52.79 -22.89
CA LEU A 46 -2.03 -51.71 -23.09
C LEU A 46 -1.53 -50.37 -22.52
N MET A 47 -0.89 -50.39 -21.35
CA MET A 47 -0.32 -49.19 -20.74
C MET A 47 0.86 -48.65 -21.55
N ASN A 48 1.76 -49.51 -22.04
CA ASN A 48 2.91 -49.07 -22.85
C ASN A 48 2.49 -48.45 -24.20
N ASN A 49 1.47 -49.00 -24.85
CA ASN A 49 0.98 -48.48 -26.13
C ASN A 49 0.16 -47.18 -26.00
N THR A 50 -0.41 -46.92 -24.83
CA THR A 50 -1.24 -45.73 -24.57
C THR A 50 -0.36 -44.57 -24.10
N TRP A 51 0.57 -44.82 -23.18
CA TRP A 51 1.56 -43.84 -22.75
C TRP A 51 2.48 -43.38 -23.89
N GLY A 52 2.91 -44.31 -24.76
CA GLY A 52 3.68 -43.95 -25.95
C GLY A 52 2.97 -42.96 -26.88
N ARG A 53 1.64 -43.08 -27.04
CA ARG A 53 0.83 -42.15 -27.85
C ARG A 53 0.63 -40.80 -27.19
N VAL A 54 0.37 -40.78 -25.88
CA VAL A 54 0.23 -39.53 -25.11
C VAL A 54 1.54 -38.74 -25.09
N MET A 55 2.67 -39.42 -24.88
CA MET A 55 3.99 -38.78 -24.89
C MET A 55 4.37 -38.28 -26.28
N LYS A 56 3.99 -39.00 -27.35
CA LYS A 56 4.20 -38.55 -28.73
C LYS A 56 3.37 -37.30 -29.05
N GLN A 57 2.09 -37.25 -28.68
CA GLN A 57 1.25 -36.06 -28.85
C GLN A 57 1.76 -34.87 -28.04
N GLY A 58 2.19 -35.07 -26.80
CA GLY A 58 2.77 -34.00 -25.97
C GLY A 58 4.03 -33.41 -26.60
N ARG A 59 4.92 -34.26 -27.11
CA ARG A 59 6.14 -33.84 -27.83
C ARG A 59 5.81 -33.07 -29.11
N ASP A 60 4.87 -33.54 -29.91
CA ASP A 60 4.48 -32.87 -31.16
C ASP A 60 3.86 -31.49 -30.90
N ILE A 61 3.09 -31.34 -29.80
CA ILE A 61 2.55 -30.04 -29.36
C ILE A 61 3.65 -29.08 -28.90
N LEU A 62 4.67 -29.58 -28.18
CA LEU A 62 5.79 -28.77 -27.71
C LEU A 62 6.69 -28.29 -28.86
N VAL A 63 6.98 -29.17 -29.82
CA VAL A 63 7.74 -28.84 -31.04
C VAL A 63 6.96 -27.82 -31.89
N LYS A 64 5.65 -27.99 -32.06
CA LYS A 64 4.80 -27.08 -32.84
C LYS A 64 4.67 -25.68 -32.22
N LYS A 65 4.89 -25.56 -30.90
CA LYS A 65 4.92 -24.28 -30.18
C LYS A 65 6.33 -23.66 -30.10
N GLY A 66 7.33 -24.24 -30.76
CA GLY A 66 8.70 -23.71 -30.80
C GLY A 66 9.48 -23.88 -29.49
N TYR A 67 9.00 -24.70 -28.56
CA TYR A 67 9.72 -24.97 -27.31
C TYR A 67 10.76 -26.06 -27.55
N ASN A 68 12.02 -25.64 -27.59
CA ASN A 68 13.15 -26.55 -27.71
C ASN A 68 13.34 -27.22 -26.33
N VAL A 69 12.89 -28.47 -26.18
CA VAL A 69 12.90 -29.22 -24.91
C VAL A 69 14.32 -29.32 -24.32
N VAL A 70 15.34 -29.30 -25.18
CA VAL A 70 16.76 -29.27 -24.79
C VAL A 70 17.11 -27.96 -24.07
N ASP A 71 16.51 -26.84 -24.47
CA ASP A 71 16.77 -25.52 -23.86
C ASP A 71 16.08 -25.38 -22.49
N ALA A 72 14.90 -26.01 -22.32
CA ALA A 72 14.22 -26.07 -21.02
C ALA A 72 14.98 -26.93 -19.99
N MET A 73 15.50 -28.09 -20.41
CA MET A 73 16.33 -28.94 -19.55
C MET A 73 17.68 -28.30 -19.22
N ALA A 74 18.31 -27.61 -20.18
CA ALA A 74 19.54 -26.86 -19.94
C ALA A 74 19.35 -25.73 -18.90
N ARG A 75 18.21 -25.00 -18.97
CA ARG A 75 17.87 -23.98 -17.97
C ARG A 75 17.64 -24.57 -16.59
N GLN A 76 16.96 -25.71 -16.47
CA GLN A 76 16.71 -26.36 -15.18
C GLN A 76 18.00 -26.88 -14.53
N HIS A 77 18.94 -27.41 -15.32
CA HIS A 77 20.22 -27.88 -14.81
C HIS A 77 21.13 -26.71 -14.38
N MET A 78 21.05 -25.57 -15.07
CA MET A 78 21.78 -24.36 -14.72
C MET A 78 21.23 -23.71 -13.45
N THR A 79 19.92 -23.69 -13.24
CA THR A 79 19.32 -23.16 -12.00
C THR A 79 19.71 -23.98 -10.78
N ASN A 80 19.75 -25.31 -10.89
CA ASN A 80 20.11 -26.18 -9.76
C ASN A 80 21.59 -25.99 -9.34
N ASN A 81 22.49 -25.85 -10.32
CA ASN A 81 23.91 -25.58 -10.05
C ASN A 81 24.13 -24.20 -9.42
N ILE A 82 23.35 -23.18 -9.82
CA ILE A 82 23.43 -21.84 -9.21
C ILE A 82 22.89 -21.89 -7.76
N THR A 83 21.81 -22.62 -7.49
CA THR A 83 21.28 -22.75 -6.13
C THR A 83 22.24 -23.49 -5.18
N GLU A 84 22.96 -24.51 -5.66
CA GLU A 84 23.97 -25.17 -4.83
C GLU A 84 25.21 -24.31 -4.59
N ALA A 85 25.69 -23.58 -5.62
CA ALA A 85 26.82 -22.67 -5.47
C ALA A 85 26.51 -21.52 -4.49
N THR A 86 25.33 -20.92 -4.62
CA THR A 86 24.89 -19.83 -3.72
C THR A 86 24.64 -20.31 -2.28
N SER A 87 24.12 -21.53 -2.08
CA SER A 87 23.93 -22.11 -0.74
C SER A 87 25.27 -22.31 -0.01
N LYS A 88 26.31 -22.74 -0.75
CA LYS A 88 27.66 -22.92 -0.21
C LYS A 88 28.34 -21.59 0.15
N ASP A 89 28.19 -20.57 -0.68
CA ASP A 89 28.77 -19.26 -0.42
C ASP A 89 28.07 -18.53 0.74
N ILE A 90 26.74 -18.68 0.87
CA ILE A 90 26.00 -18.12 2.02
C ILE A 90 26.43 -18.79 3.33
N GLY A 91 26.68 -20.11 3.32
CA GLY A 91 27.19 -20.81 4.51
C GLY A 91 28.53 -20.26 4.99
N ASN A 92 29.47 -20.04 4.07
CA ASN A 92 30.79 -19.47 4.40
C ASN A 92 30.69 -18.03 4.95
N ILE A 93 29.80 -17.20 4.40
CA ILE A 93 29.61 -15.81 4.87
C ILE A 93 29.01 -15.79 6.28
N VAL A 94 28.04 -16.67 6.58
CA VAL A 94 27.42 -16.74 7.91
C VAL A 94 28.42 -17.21 8.98
N ASP A 95 29.30 -18.15 8.65
CA ASP A 95 30.36 -18.61 9.55
C ASP A 95 31.44 -17.53 9.76
N GLU A 96 31.77 -16.74 8.73
CA GLU A 96 32.71 -15.62 8.84
C GLU A 96 32.14 -14.47 9.70
N MET A 97 30.84 -14.16 9.56
CA MET A 97 30.16 -13.17 10.41
C MET A 97 30.08 -13.58 11.89
N ARG A 98 29.93 -14.89 12.18
CA ARG A 98 29.91 -15.40 13.56
C ARG A 98 31.20 -15.19 14.33
N HIS A 99 32.34 -15.06 13.64
CA HIS A 99 33.63 -14.82 14.29
C HIS A 99 33.93 -13.33 14.53
N LEU A 100 33.27 -12.42 13.82
CA LEU A 100 33.49 -10.96 13.94
C LEU A 100 32.66 -10.33 15.08
N ASP A 101 31.46 -10.83 15.36
CA ASP A 101 30.54 -10.17 16.31
C ASP A 101 30.91 -10.33 17.80
N ALA A 102 31.61 -11.39 18.19
CA ALA A 102 31.89 -11.64 19.62
C ALA A 102 33.08 -10.83 20.17
N ALA A 103 34.07 -10.51 19.32
CA ALA A 103 35.31 -9.85 19.76
C ALA A 103 35.24 -8.31 19.64
N GLU A 104 34.44 -7.79 18.70
CA GLU A 104 34.35 -6.35 18.43
C GLU A 104 33.25 -5.67 19.26
N ALA A 105 32.13 -6.36 19.54
CA ALA A 105 31.06 -5.85 20.41
C ALA A 105 31.52 -5.58 21.86
N VAL A 106 32.51 -6.33 22.37
CA VAL A 106 33.07 -6.15 23.72
C VAL A 106 34.04 -4.95 23.81
N LYS A 107 34.68 -4.56 22.69
CA LYS A 107 35.57 -3.39 22.65
C LYS A 107 34.82 -2.08 22.46
N VAL A 108 33.74 -2.09 21.67
CA VAL A 108 32.90 -0.89 21.44
C VAL A 108 32.13 -0.51 22.71
N ALA A 109 31.54 -1.48 23.42
CA ALA A 109 30.80 -1.23 24.65
C ALA A 109 31.65 -0.67 25.80
N LYS A 110 32.98 -0.83 25.77
CA LYS A 110 33.89 -0.33 26.82
C LYS A 110 34.41 1.09 26.58
N ASN A 111 34.32 1.60 25.35
CA ASN A 111 34.79 2.94 24.99
C ASN A 111 33.68 4.00 24.91
N GLU A 112 32.41 3.63 24.78
CA GLU A 112 31.30 4.60 24.72
C GLU A 112 30.85 5.15 26.08
N ILE A 113 31.32 4.61 27.21
CA ILE A 113 30.91 5.06 28.55
C ILE A 113 31.71 6.31 29.02
N ARG A 114 32.72 6.78 28.26
CA ARG A 114 33.66 7.82 28.76
C ARG A 114 33.67 9.16 28.04
N SER A 115 32.75 9.43 27.11
CA SER A 115 32.77 10.67 26.33
C SER A 115 31.38 11.29 26.11
N THR A 116 30.79 11.88 27.13
CA THR A 116 29.78 12.94 26.93
C THR A 116 30.20 14.17 27.73
N PRO A 117 30.63 15.27 27.07
CA PRO A 117 30.75 16.55 27.72
C PRO A 117 29.35 17.13 27.98
N ASP A 118 29.13 17.51 29.23
CA ASP A 118 28.00 18.30 29.71
C ASP A 118 27.91 19.63 28.96
N THR A 119 27.05 19.72 27.95
CA THR A 119 26.44 21.00 27.56
C THR A 119 25.05 20.76 26.96
N LEU A 120 24.17 20.17 27.77
CA LEU A 120 22.73 20.27 27.53
C LEU A 120 22.31 21.72 27.82
N THR A 121 22.47 22.62 26.84
CA THR A 121 21.63 23.82 26.79
C THR A 121 20.19 23.33 26.83
N ALA A 122 19.54 23.56 27.98
CA ALA A 122 18.19 23.12 28.26
C ALA A 122 17.27 23.55 27.12
N GLN A 123 16.94 22.62 26.23
CA GLN A 123 15.86 22.81 25.28
C GLN A 123 14.61 23.03 26.13
N SER A 124 14.10 24.25 26.06
CA SER A 124 12.93 24.65 26.81
C SER A 124 11.80 23.67 26.53
N TYR A 125 11.09 23.24 27.59
CA TYR A 125 9.91 22.38 27.47
C TYR A 125 8.89 22.93 26.44
N ALA A 126 8.86 24.25 26.28
CA ALA A 126 8.06 24.92 25.27
C ALA A 126 8.46 24.58 23.82
N ASP A 127 9.73 24.35 23.53
CA ASP A 127 10.21 23.99 22.18
C ASP A 127 9.91 22.52 21.85
N THR A 128 9.99 21.63 22.84
CA THR A 128 9.58 20.22 22.70
C THR A 128 8.06 20.12 22.51
N ALA A 129 7.27 20.90 23.27
CA ALA A 129 5.81 20.96 23.13
C ALA A 129 5.37 21.56 21.78
N ARG A 130 6.08 22.58 21.26
CA ARG A 130 5.83 23.15 19.92
C ARG A 130 6.15 22.16 18.79
N ARG A 131 7.21 21.36 18.92
CA ARG A 131 7.55 20.30 17.95
C ARG A 131 6.56 19.14 17.98
N ALA A 132 6.07 18.77 19.16
CA ALA A 132 5.03 17.74 19.31
C ALA A 132 3.64 18.21 18.81
N ALA A 133 3.42 19.51 18.66
CA ALA A 133 2.12 20.10 18.32
C ALA A 133 2.08 20.67 16.89
N THR A 134 2.72 20.01 15.90
CA THR A 134 2.28 20.27 14.53
C THR A 134 0.82 19.85 14.47
N PRO A 135 -0.13 20.77 14.19
CA PRO A 135 -1.54 20.43 14.24
C PRO A 135 -1.77 19.29 13.26
N ILE A 136 -2.24 18.14 13.74
CA ILE A 136 -2.41 16.90 12.96
C ILE A 136 -3.15 17.19 11.63
N LYS A 137 -4.06 18.17 11.64
CA LYS A 137 -4.79 18.64 10.45
C LYS A 137 -3.88 19.15 9.32
N ALA A 138 -2.78 19.81 9.63
CA ALA A 138 -1.83 20.36 8.66
C ALA A 138 -0.95 19.30 7.99
N VAL A 139 -0.92 18.07 8.50
CA VAL A 139 -0.11 16.96 7.96
C VAL A 139 -0.97 15.77 7.53
N THR A 140 -2.30 15.91 7.51
CA THR A 140 -3.21 14.82 7.19
C THR A 140 -3.94 15.02 5.86
N ILE A 141 -4.14 13.90 5.16
CA ILE A 141 -5.02 13.80 4.00
C ILE A 141 -6.11 12.76 4.30
N ILE A 142 -7.29 12.96 3.74
CA ILE A 142 -8.41 12.03 3.86
C ILE A 142 -8.63 11.39 2.50
N ILE A 143 -8.67 10.07 2.46
CA ILE A 143 -9.06 9.30 1.28
C ILE A 143 -10.48 8.81 1.51
N GLN A 144 -11.38 9.27 0.65
CA GLN A 144 -12.80 8.95 0.68
C GLN A 144 -13.12 7.98 -0.44
N LYS A 145 -14.05 7.08 -0.16
CA LYS A 145 -14.63 6.21 -1.18
C LYS A 145 -15.53 7.04 -2.11
N VAL A 146 -15.46 6.81 -3.42
CA VAL A 146 -16.41 7.41 -4.36
C VAL A 146 -17.73 6.65 -4.29
N GLU A 147 -18.85 7.39 -4.24
CA GLU A 147 -20.19 6.79 -4.22
C GLU A 147 -20.45 5.94 -5.47
N GLY A 148 -21.13 4.81 -5.30
CA GLY A 148 -21.47 3.90 -6.41
C GLY A 148 -20.52 2.71 -6.62
N ILE A 149 -19.38 2.65 -5.92
CA ILE A 149 -18.48 1.49 -5.99
C ILE A 149 -18.90 0.42 -4.98
N ASN A 150 -18.99 -0.83 -5.44
CA ASN A 150 -19.31 -1.97 -4.58
C ASN A 150 -18.21 -2.17 -3.52
N LEU A 151 -18.64 -2.38 -2.27
CA LEU A 151 -17.75 -2.60 -1.12
C LEU A 151 -16.82 -3.80 -1.29
N LYS A 152 -17.30 -4.84 -1.98
CA LYS A 152 -16.54 -6.08 -2.18
C LYS A 152 -15.29 -5.88 -3.03
N ASP A 153 -15.33 -4.90 -3.93
CA ASP A 153 -14.22 -4.56 -4.83
C ASP A 153 -13.26 -3.55 -4.17
N TYR A 154 -13.67 -2.93 -3.06
CA TYR A 154 -12.88 -1.94 -2.34
C TYR A 154 -11.93 -2.60 -1.35
N ASN A 155 -10.80 -3.10 -1.88
CA ASN A 155 -9.81 -3.87 -1.11
C ASN A 155 -9.19 -3.12 0.10
N LEU A 156 -9.32 -1.79 0.18
CA LEU A 156 -8.77 -0.99 1.27
C LEU A 156 -9.43 -1.24 2.62
N THR A 157 -10.69 -1.70 2.66
CA THR A 157 -11.39 -1.99 3.93
C THR A 157 -10.79 -3.20 4.65
N LYS A 158 -10.21 -4.14 3.90
CA LYS A 158 -9.60 -5.38 4.44
C LYS A 158 -8.21 -5.16 5.01
N LEU A 159 -7.48 -4.16 4.51
CA LEU A 159 -6.10 -3.89 4.92
C LEU A 159 -6.03 -3.29 6.32
N ASN A 160 -5.06 -3.66 7.13
CA ASN A 160 -4.83 -3.02 8.43
C ASN A 160 -4.18 -1.62 8.26
N GLU A 161 -4.10 -0.83 9.33
CA GLU A 161 -3.55 0.54 9.27
C GLU A 161 -2.07 0.59 8.86
N ARG A 162 -1.29 -0.43 9.23
CA ARG A 162 0.11 -0.55 8.82
C ARG A 162 0.23 -0.84 7.32
N GLU A 163 -0.54 -1.80 6.81
CA GLU A 163 -0.61 -2.15 5.38
C GLU A 163 -1.08 -0.97 4.53
N LEU A 164 -2.04 -0.17 5.03
CA LEU A 164 -2.46 1.07 4.38
C LEU A 164 -1.32 2.09 4.29
N THR A 165 -0.51 2.19 5.34
CA THR A 165 0.66 3.08 5.36
C THR A 165 1.74 2.61 4.40
N GLU A 166 2.04 1.31 4.39
CA GLU A 166 3.00 0.69 3.46
C GLU A 166 2.53 0.87 2.01
N LYS A 167 1.25 0.63 1.73
CA LYS A 167 0.66 0.87 0.40
C LYS A 167 0.73 2.33 -0.02
N ALA A 168 0.51 3.27 0.91
CA ALA A 168 0.64 4.70 0.63
C ALA A 168 2.07 5.09 0.26
N ASN A 169 3.07 4.54 0.96
CA ASN A 169 4.47 4.75 0.62
C ASN A 169 4.83 4.11 -0.74
N LEU A 170 4.33 2.91 -1.05
CA LEU A 170 4.53 2.29 -2.39
C LEU A 170 3.91 3.14 -3.51
N ALA A 171 2.71 3.68 -3.29
CA ALA A 171 2.07 4.57 -4.26
C ALA A 171 2.86 5.86 -4.46
N LEU A 172 3.46 6.39 -3.39
CA LEU A 172 4.33 7.56 -3.43
C LEU A 172 5.61 7.31 -4.23
N ASP A 173 6.27 6.17 -4.00
CA ASP A 173 7.50 5.78 -4.71
C ASP A 173 7.25 5.73 -6.23
N GLY A 174 6.04 5.30 -6.64
CA GLY A 174 5.62 5.30 -8.04
C GLY A 174 5.53 6.69 -8.69
N ILE A 175 5.22 7.74 -7.92
CA ILE A 175 5.13 9.12 -8.44
C ILE A 175 6.50 9.80 -8.44
N GLN A 176 7.34 9.52 -7.44
CA GLN A 176 8.67 10.12 -7.35
C GLN A 176 9.56 9.78 -8.55
N LEU A 177 9.27 8.68 -9.25
CA LEU A 177 9.91 8.33 -10.52
C LEU A 177 9.56 9.29 -11.67
N ILE A 178 8.47 10.05 -11.54
CA ILE A 178 7.92 10.93 -12.59
C ILE A 178 8.26 12.40 -12.29
N GLU A 179 8.26 12.79 -11.01
CA GLU A 179 8.48 14.18 -10.58
C GLU A 179 9.54 14.28 -9.49
N GLU A 180 10.47 15.24 -9.63
CA GLU A 180 11.48 15.56 -8.61
C GLU A 180 10.81 16.10 -7.34
N CYS A 181 10.41 15.19 -6.44
CA CYS A 181 9.92 15.54 -5.11
C CYS A 181 11.10 15.78 -4.15
N SER A 182 10.88 16.55 -3.09
CA SER A 182 11.86 16.64 -2.00
C SER A 182 12.03 15.27 -1.35
N ASN A 183 13.28 14.79 -1.31
CA ASN A 183 13.71 13.42 -0.92
C ASN A 183 13.31 12.97 0.50
N SER A 184 12.45 13.69 1.21
CA SER A 184 12.03 13.41 2.57
C SER A 184 10.55 13.07 2.73
N LEU A 185 9.77 12.89 1.65
CA LEU A 185 8.34 12.63 1.80
C LEU A 185 8.07 11.20 2.28
N LYS A 186 7.35 11.05 3.40
CA LYS A 186 6.96 9.73 3.93
C LYS A 186 5.61 9.78 4.64
N PHE A 187 4.80 8.74 4.47
CA PHE A 187 3.63 8.48 5.29
C PHE A 187 4.06 7.83 6.61
N MET A 188 3.70 8.48 7.71
CA MET A 188 4.04 8.05 9.07
C MET A 188 3.00 7.10 9.65
N GLY A 189 1.76 7.14 9.14
CA GLY A 189 0.69 6.28 9.60
C GLY A 189 -0.59 6.47 8.82
N ALA A 190 -1.53 5.57 9.05
CA ALA A 190 -2.89 5.60 8.55
C ALA A 190 -3.85 5.33 9.71
N GLN A 191 -5.04 5.91 9.64
CA GLN A 191 -6.11 5.66 10.60
C GLN A 191 -7.43 5.43 9.85
N LYS A 192 -8.15 4.36 10.19
CA LYS A 192 -9.49 4.14 9.65
C LYS A 192 -10.51 4.98 10.42
N MET A 193 -11.30 5.76 9.71
CA MET A 193 -12.38 6.56 10.29
C MET A 193 -13.74 5.84 10.19
N LYS A 194 -14.70 6.30 10.98
CA LYS A 194 -16.10 5.86 10.87
C LYS A 194 -16.63 6.29 9.51
N GLY A 195 -17.13 5.33 8.72
CA GLY A 195 -17.61 5.59 7.35
C GLY A 195 -16.63 5.21 6.24
N GLU A 196 -15.64 4.35 6.52
CA GLU A 196 -14.68 3.79 5.52
C GLU A 196 -13.68 4.80 4.94
N ASP A 197 -13.72 6.05 5.40
CA ASP A 197 -12.70 7.04 5.11
C ASP A 197 -11.37 6.65 5.78
N ILE A 198 -10.27 6.93 5.09
CA ILE A 198 -8.91 6.64 5.57
C ILE A 198 -8.18 7.96 5.75
N LEU A 199 -7.71 8.22 6.96
CA LEU A 199 -6.85 9.35 7.28
C LEU A 199 -5.40 8.92 7.14
N LEU A 200 -4.65 9.50 6.21
CA LEU A 200 -3.20 9.29 6.12
C LEU A 200 -2.46 10.47 6.75
N ILE A 201 -1.43 10.16 7.53
CA ILE A 201 -0.59 11.13 8.25
C ILE A 201 0.77 11.19 7.56
N LEU A 202 1.14 12.39 7.10
CA LEU A 202 2.44 12.68 6.50
C LEU A 202 3.44 13.18 7.54
N ASN A 203 4.72 13.10 7.22
CA ASN A 203 5.79 13.59 8.08
C ASN A 203 5.91 15.13 8.13
N SER A 204 5.38 15.86 7.13
CA SER A 204 5.47 17.32 7.09
C SER A 204 4.27 17.97 6.40
N ALA A 205 4.07 19.28 6.66
CA ALA A 205 3.03 20.07 6.01
C ALA A 205 3.38 20.39 4.54
N GLU A 206 4.67 20.49 4.23
CA GLU A 206 5.18 20.67 2.87
C GLU A 206 4.88 19.46 2.00
N ALA A 207 5.13 18.25 2.54
CA ALA A 207 4.74 17.00 1.91
C ALA A 207 3.25 16.97 1.56
N ARG A 208 2.39 17.36 2.52
CA ARG A 208 0.95 17.44 2.28
C ARG A 208 0.61 18.45 1.19
N ARG A 209 1.26 19.62 1.16
CA ARG A 209 1.01 20.68 0.17
C ARG A 209 1.40 20.22 -1.22
N TRP A 210 2.55 19.56 -1.37
CA TRP A 210 2.99 18.96 -2.62
C TRP A 210 2.01 17.88 -3.10
N LEU A 211 1.65 16.94 -2.23
CA LEU A 211 0.69 15.88 -2.56
C LEU A 211 -0.70 16.42 -2.91
N SER A 212 -1.04 17.63 -2.46
CA SER A 212 -2.31 18.30 -2.74
C SER A 212 -2.34 19.01 -4.10
N GLN A 213 -1.25 19.03 -4.85
CA GLN A 213 -1.23 19.49 -6.24
C GLN A 213 -2.03 18.52 -7.11
N GLU A 214 -2.77 19.05 -8.10
CA GLU A 214 -3.77 18.27 -8.81
C GLU A 214 -3.17 17.08 -9.59
N ASP A 215 -2.02 17.29 -10.22
CA ASP A 215 -1.34 16.28 -11.03
C ASP A 215 -0.71 15.19 -10.15
N VAL A 216 -0.01 15.59 -9.09
CA VAL A 216 0.55 14.70 -8.06
C VAL A 216 -0.55 13.87 -7.40
N MET A 217 -1.65 14.51 -7.02
CA MET A 217 -2.80 13.84 -6.39
C MET A 217 -3.41 12.77 -7.30
N LYS A 218 -3.53 13.05 -8.61
CA LYS A 218 -4.03 12.07 -9.59
C LYS A 218 -3.07 10.89 -9.72
N GLY A 219 -1.76 11.15 -9.84
CA GLY A 219 -0.74 10.10 -9.88
C GLY A 219 -0.76 9.22 -8.62
N PHE A 220 -0.86 9.85 -7.45
CA PHE A 220 -0.96 9.15 -6.17
C PHE A 220 -2.20 8.26 -6.09
N LEU A 221 -3.37 8.80 -6.44
CA LEU A 221 -4.61 8.06 -6.40
C LEU A 221 -4.59 6.86 -7.36
N ALA A 222 -3.98 7.00 -8.53
CA ALA A 222 -3.81 5.90 -9.48
C ALA A 222 -2.99 4.75 -8.88
N GLY A 223 -1.88 5.03 -8.19
CA GLY A 223 -1.04 4.03 -7.53
C GLY A 223 -1.66 3.47 -6.24
N PHE A 224 -2.34 4.30 -5.45
CA PHE A 224 -2.89 3.90 -4.16
C PHE A 224 -4.14 3.04 -4.31
N ASN A 225 -5.15 3.54 -5.03
CA ASN A 225 -6.40 2.86 -5.35
C ASN A 225 -7.26 3.80 -6.23
N GLY A 226 -7.15 3.69 -7.55
CA GLY A 226 -7.69 4.65 -8.54
C GLY A 226 -9.19 4.93 -8.51
N THR A 227 -9.95 4.26 -7.65
CA THR A 227 -11.38 4.46 -7.43
C THR A 227 -11.69 5.33 -6.19
N SER A 228 -10.68 5.87 -5.53
CA SER A 228 -10.82 6.68 -4.32
C SER A 228 -10.67 8.18 -4.65
N LYS A 229 -11.27 9.03 -3.81
CA LYS A 229 -11.13 10.49 -3.90
C LYS A 229 -10.28 10.99 -2.74
N MET A 230 -9.21 11.72 -3.02
CA MET A 230 -8.42 12.39 -1.99
C MET A 230 -9.04 13.74 -1.65
N ARG A 231 -9.09 14.06 -0.36
CA ARG A 231 -9.53 15.33 0.19
C ARG A 231 -8.48 15.84 1.15
N THR A 232 -7.87 16.97 0.82
CA THR A 232 -6.96 17.66 1.73
C THR A 232 -7.74 18.25 2.89
N SER A 233 -7.29 18.01 4.13
CA SER A 233 -7.89 18.60 5.32
C SER A 233 -7.71 20.12 5.28
N MET A 234 -8.80 20.86 5.14
CA MET A 234 -8.74 22.32 5.11
C MET A 234 -8.75 22.88 6.52
N LEU A 235 -8.01 23.97 6.73
CA LEU A 235 -8.05 24.69 7.99
C LEU A 235 -9.28 25.57 8.01
N ILE A 236 -10.08 25.44 9.06
CA ILE A 236 -11.33 26.20 9.21
C ILE A 236 -11.10 27.29 10.25
N MET A 237 -11.29 28.54 9.85
CA MET A 237 -11.36 29.70 10.73
C MET A 237 -12.78 30.23 10.80
N VAL A 238 -13.11 30.86 11.92
CA VAL A 238 -14.41 31.50 12.13
C VAL A 238 -14.24 33.01 12.18
N ALA A 239 -14.71 33.70 11.14
CA ALA A 239 -14.82 35.14 11.13
C ALA A 239 -16.13 35.56 11.81
N LYS A 240 -16.04 36.41 12.83
CA LYS A 240 -17.18 36.87 13.64
C LYS A 240 -17.65 38.25 13.18
N TYR A 241 -18.91 38.56 13.48
CA TYR A 241 -19.53 39.86 13.24
C TYR A 241 -19.44 40.39 11.80
N ILE A 242 -19.63 39.52 10.81
CA ILE A 242 -19.69 39.91 9.39
C ILE A 242 -21.10 40.41 9.07
N LEU A 243 -21.21 41.53 8.37
CA LEU A 243 -22.51 42.08 7.95
C LEU A 243 -23.26 41.10 7.05
N ILE A 244 -24.54 40.87 7.30
CA ILE A 244 -25.38 39.95 6.49
C ILE A 244 -25.54 40.42 5.03
N ASN A 245 -25.34 41.71 4.77
CA ASN A 245 -25.36 42.29 3.43
C ASN A 245 -24.11 41.94 2.60
N PHE A 246 -23.12 41.27 3.21
CA PHE A 246 -21.93 40.81 2.51
C PHE A 246 -22.27 39.66 1.56
N ASN A 247 -22.19 39.91 0.26
CA ASN A 247 -22.50 38.92 -0.76
C ASN A 247 -21.30 38.01 -1.06
N LEU A 248 -21.36 36.77 -0.57
CA LEU A 248 -20.37 35.71 -0.82
C LEU A 248 -20.30 35.26 -2.28
N ASN A 249 -21.41 35.35 -3.01
CA ASN A 249 -21.52 34.90 -4.40
C ASN A 249 -21.02 35.95 -5.40
N LYS A 250 -20.74 37.17 -4.94
CA LYS A 250 -20.23 38.24 -5.80
C LYS A 250 -18.78 37.93 -6.19
N LYS A 251 -18.55 37.75 -7.50
CA LYS A 251 -17.21 37.57 -8.06
C LYS A 251 -16.29 38.70 -7.59
N GLY A 252 -15.15 38.35 -7.00
CA GLY A 252 -14.16 39.30 -6.50
C GLY A 252 -14.27 39.68 -5.02
N SER A 253 -15.38 39.37 -4.32
CA SER A 253 -15.48 39.64 -2.87
C SER A 253 -14.40 38.92 -2.06
N LEU A 254 -14.14 37.65 -2.38
CA LEU A 254 -13.07 36.87 -1.73
C LEU A 254 -11.69 37.43 -2.04
N LEU A 255 -11.45 37.78 -3.30
CA LEU A 255 -10.17 38.35 -3.74
C LEU A 255 -9.90 39.69 -3.05
N ARG A 256 -10.95 40.48 -2.78
CA ARG A 256 -10.86 41.72 -2.02
C ARG A 256 -10.52 41.45 -0.55
N ILE A 257 -11.14 40.45 0.08
CA ILE A 257 -10.76 40.02 1.45
C ILE A 257 -9.30 39.59 1.48
N GLU A 258 -8.86 38.81 0.50
CA GLU A 258 -7.46 38.36 0.41
C GLU A 258 -6.51 39.55 0.27
N GLN A 259 -6.81 40.50 -0.64
CA GLN A 259 -5.99 41.69 -0.86
C GLN A 259 -5.94 42.62 0.35
N GLU A 260 -7.10 42.95 0.92
CA GLU A 260 -7.20 43.83 2.09
C GLU A 260 -6.58 43.18 3.35
N GLY A 261 -6.65 41.85 3.45
CA GLY A 261 -6.06 41.06 4.54
C GLY A 261 -4.58 40.71 4.34
N GLY A 262 -3.94 41.11 3.24
CA GLY A 262 -2.54 40.75 2.96
C GLY A 262 -2.31 39.24 2.75
N LEU A 263 -3.34 38.52 2.30
CA LEU A 263 -3.30 37.10 2.02
C LEU A 263 -2.94 36.86 0.55
N ASP A 264 -2.35 35.70 0.28
CA ASP A 264 -2.06 35.31 -1.08
C ASP A 264 -3.37 35.05 -1.86
N LYS A 265 -3.38 35.40 -3.14
CA LYS A 265 -4.55 35.20 -4.01
C LYS A 265 -4.93 33.72 -4.09
N GLY A 266 -6.19 33.39 -3.79
CA GLY A 266 -6.69 32.01 -3.78
C GLY A 266 -6.27 31.18 -2.57
N SER A 267 -5.78 31.83 -1.51
CA SER A 267 -5.48 31.20 -0.22
C SER A 267 -6.75 30.75 0.50
N ILE A 268 -7.84 31.51 0.34
CA ILE A 268 -9.18 31.16 0.82
C ILE A 268 -9.82 30.22 -0.20
N TRP A 269 -9.99 28.95 0.19
CA TRP A 269 -10.58 27.93 -0.67
C TRP A 269 -12.10 28.08 -0.80
N SER A 270 -12.77 28.28 0.33
CA SER A 270 -14.24 28.35 0.36
C SER A 270 -14.69 29.15 1.56
N VAL A 271 -15.84 29.79 1.43
CA VAL A 271 -16.43 30.61 2.47
C VAL A 271 -17.91 30.26 2.58
N ASP A 272 -18.32 29.85 3.78
CA ASP A 272 -19.71 29.51 4.06
C ASP A 272 -20.19 30.22 5.32
N TRP A 273 -21.46 30.63 5.35
CA TRP A 273 -22.07 31.06 6.60
C TRP A 273 -22.13 29.91 7.61
N ILE A 274 -21.96 30.21 8.91
CA ILE A 274 -22.19 29.20 9.96
C ILE A 274 -23.65 28.83 10.02
N ARG A 275 -24.52 29.85 9.97
CA ARG A 275 -25.97 29.70 9.98
C ARG A 275 -26.49 30.13 8.61
N PRO A 276 -27.30 29.30 7.93
CA PRO A 276 -27.74 29.61 6.58
C PRO A 276 -28.74 30.79 6.60
N PRO A 277 -28.86 31.55 5.51
CA PRO A 277 -29.63 32.80 5.48
C PRO A 277 -31.10 32.67 5.89
N GLU A 278 -31.71 31.52 5.63
CA GLU A 278 -33.13 31.24 5.94
C GLU A 278 -33.39 31.18 7.45
N CYS A 279 -32.33 31.01 8.24
CA CYS A 279 -32.40 30.92 9.69
C CYS A 279 -32.09 32.25 10.39
N TRP A 280 -31.86 33.34 9.66
CA TRP A 280 -31.56 34.64 10.25
C TRP A 280 -32.82 35.33 10.76
N SER A 281 -32.68 36.08 11.85
CA SER A 281 -33.77 36.95 12.30
C SER A 281 -33.92 38.14 11.35
N PRO A 282 -35.14 38.65 11.08
CA PRO A 282 -35.35 39.84 10.25
C PRO A 282 -34.58 41.09 10.72
N LEU A 283 -34.26 41.16 12.02
CA LEU A 283 -33.52 42.28 12.64
C LEU A 283 -32.01 42.01 12.78
N GLN A 284 -31.54 40.84 12.34
CA GLN A 284 -30.13 40.45 12.50
C GLN A 284 -29.26 41.19 11.48
N GLN A 285 -28.31 42.00 11.95
CA GLN A 285 -27.38 42.73 11.08
C GLN A 285 -26.05 42.01 10.85
N TYR A 286 -25.68 41.11 11.77
CA TYR A 286 -24.37 40.45 11.79
C TYR A 286 -24.52 38.93 11.83
N ALA A 287 -23.61 38.22 11.18
CA ALA A 287 -23.52 36.77 11.17
C ALA A 287 -22.06 36.32 11.29
N HIS A 288 -21.86 35.01 11.49
CA HIS A 288 -20.54 34.40 11.56
C HIS A 288 -20.30 33.52 10.34
N MET A 289 -19.05 33.46 9.92
CA MET A 289 -18.64 32.84 8.68
C MET A 289 -17.50 31.86 8.91
N LYS A 290 -17.53 30.72 8.21
CA LYS A 290 -16.46 29.73 8.15
C LYS A 290 -15.62 30.01 6.93
N LEU A 291 -14.38 30.43 7.16
CA LEU A 291 -13.34 30.54 6.16
C LEU A 291 -12.57 29.23 6.11
N ARG A 292 -12.40 28.63 4.93
CA ARG A 292 -11.52 27.47 4.74
C ARG A 292 -10.26 27.87 4.01
N PHE A 293 -9.11 27.61 4.61
CA PHE A 293 -7.79 27.87 4.07
C PHE A 293 -7.12 26.58 3.61
N LYS A 294 -6.34 26.68 2.52
CA LYS A 294 -5.46 25.59 2.06
C LYS A 294 -4.24 25.46 2.97
N ASP A 295 -3.65 26.60 3.32
CA ASP A 295 -2.35 26.68 3.98
C ASP A 295 -2.45 27.26 5.39
N LYS A 296 -1.69 26.67 6.33
CA LYS A 296 -1.64 27.15 7.72
C LYS A 296 -1.07 28.56 7.83
N SER A 297 0.00 28.84 7.09
CA SER A 297 0.63 30.17 7.10
C SER A 297 -0.37 31.28 6.73
N GLN A 298 -1.27 31.02 5.78
CA GLN A 298 -2.28 32.01 5.38
C GLN A 298 -3.40 32.12 6.42
N ALA A 299 -3.79 31.01 7.05
CA ALA A 299 -4.73 31.05 8.17
C ALA A 299 -4.15 31.84 9.35
N ASP A 300 -2.89 31.61 9.71
CA ASP A 300 -2.23 32.32 10.82
C ASP A 300 -2.08 33.82 10.53
N LYS A 301 -1.86 34.23 9.27
CA LYS A 301 -1.85 35.65 8.84
C LYS A 301 -3.21 36.34 8.96
N ALA A 302 -4.31 35.58 8.89
CA ALA A 302 -5.66 36.11 8.92
C ALA A 302 -6.20 36.37 10.34
N ILE A 303 -5.45 35.98 11.38
CA ILE A 303 -5.78 36.17 12.81
C ILE A 303 -5.18 37.48 13.29
#